data_AF-A0A961KHT2-F1
#
_entry.id   AF-A0A961KHT2-F1
#
_cell.length_a   1.000
_cell.length_b   1.000
_cell.length_c   1.000
_cell.angle_alpha   90.00
_cell.angle_beta   90.00
_cell.angle_gamma   90.00
#
_symmetry.space_group_name_H-M   'P 1'
#
loop_
_entity.id
_entity.type
_entity.pdbx_description
1 polymer ?
#
loop_
_entity_poly.entity_id
_entity_poly.type
_entity_poly.pdbx_seq_one_letter_code
_entity_poly.pdbx_strand_id
1 'polypeptide(L)'
;MTEAFELLDGLGPVLALAGAVWLFFLQRRSDRAMEERLERRKVFLNFLGTNAALSMSVNSEESVFRDSFARASAAADQVHLVATSSELLAEVDRFREIATKLRHHHESKEDAKFKNDQDQWHKCHESVRKRMRAELLDKTIGKRT
;
A
#
# COMPACT_ATOMS: atom_id res chain seq x y z
N MET A 1 50.54 -28.87 -24.52
CA MET A 1 49.68 -28.42 -23.40
C MET A 1 49.56 -26.89 -23.31
N THR A 2 49.97 -26.13 -24.33
CA THR A 2 50.05 -24.65 -24.28
C THR A 2 48.87 -23.92 -24.93
N GLU A 3 48.26 -24.47 -25.99
CA GLU A 3 47.18 -23.77 -26.74
C GLU A 3 45.83 -23.69 -25.99
N ALA A 4 45.53 -24.65 -25.10
CA ALA A 4 44.27 -24.66 -24.34
C ALA A 4 44.21 -23.56 -23.25
N PHE A 5 45.38 -23.11 -22.77
CA PHE A 5 45.48 -22.07 -21.74
C PHE A 5 45.38 -20.66 -22.35
N GLU A 6 45.91 -20.42 -23.55
CA GLU A 6 45.75 -19.15 -24.27
C GLU A 6 44.28 -18.85 -24.61
N LEU A 7 43.49 -19.88 -24.92
CA LEU A 7 42.05 -19.76 -25.16
C LEU A 7 41.27 -19.42 -23.88
N LEU A 8 41.76 -19.86 -22.72
CA LEU A 8 41.18 -19.58 -21.39
C LEU A 8 41.48 -18.15 -20.92
N ASP A 9 42.68 -17.63 -21.20
CA ASP A 9 43.05 -16.24 -20.91
C ASP A 9 42.20 -15.22 -21.70
N GLY A 10 41.79 -15.57 -22.93
CA GLY A 10 40.88 -14.75 -23.73
C GLY A 10 39.41 -14.79 -23.27
N LEU A 11 38.97 -15.90 -22.66
CA LEU A 11 37.58 -16.10 -22.23
C LEU A 11 37.29 -15.54 -20.83
N GLY A 12 38.29 -15.45 -19.96
CA GLY A 12 38.17 -14.90 -18.60
C GLY A 12 37.52 -13.49 -18.56
N PRO A 13 37.99 -12.52 -19.36
CA PRO A 13 37.40 -11.18 -19.40
C PRO A 13 35.94 -11.16 -19.88
N VAL A 14 35.59 -12.02 -20.85
CA VAL A 14 34.23 -12.13 -21.38
C VAL A 14 33.27 -12.69 -20.32
N LEU A 15 33.70 -13.73 -19.59
CA LEU A 15 32.92 -14.31 -18.49
C LEU A 15 32.79 -13.35 -17.30
N ALA A 16 33.86 -12.60 -16.97
CA ALA A 16 33.82 -11.58 -15.92
C ALA A 16 32.85 -10.45 -16.29
N LEU A 17 32.88 -9.97 -17.53
CA LEU A 17 31.95 -8.96 -18.03
C LEU A 17 30.50 -9.47 -18.01
N ALA A 18 30.27 -10.70 -18.47
CA ALA A 18 28.94 -11.33 -18.42
C ALA A 18 28.42 -11.46 -16.97
N GLY A 19 29.28 -11.85 -16.03
CA GLY A 19 28.96 -11.92 -14.61
C GLY A 19 28.63 -10.54 -14.02
N ALA A 20 29.42 -9.51 -14.35
CA ALA A 20 29.16 -8.14 -13.90
C ALA A 20 27.83 -7.60 -14.45
N VAL A 21 27.53 -7.87 -15.72
CA VAL A 21 26.25 -7.50 -16.34
C VAL A 21 25.08 -8.20 -15.65
N TRP A 22 25.21 -9.50 -15.37
CA TRP A 22 24.17 -10.27 -14.66
C TRP A 22 23.93 -9.72 -13.24
N LEU A 23 24.99 -9.45 -12.48
CA LEU A 23 24.90 -8.85 -11.14
C LEU A 23 24.24 -7.46 -11.20
N PHE A 24 24.58 -6.64 -12.19
CA PHE A 24 23.97 -5.33 -12.40
C PHE A 24 22.45 -5.45 -12.64
N PHE A 25 22.00 -6.40 -13.47
CA PHE A 25 20.57 -6.62 -13.70
C PHE A 25 19.84 -7.16 -12.47
N LEU A 26 20.47 -8.03 -11.68
CA LEU A 26 19.92 -8.50 -10.41
C LEU A 26 19.75 -7.36 -9.42
N GLN A 27 20.78 -6.52 -9.28
CA GLN A 27 20.74 -5.34 -8.43
C GLN A 27 19.63 -4.38 -8.86
N ARG A 28 19.53 -4.07 -10.16
CA ARG A 28 18.49 -3.18 -10.70
C ARG A 28 17.07 -3.71 -10.49
N ARG A 29 16.85 -5.03 -10.59
CA ARG A 29 15.55 -5.65 -10.27
C ARG A 29 15.24 -5.57 -8.78
N SER A 30 16.24 -5.77 -7.93
CA SER A 30 16.10 -5.64 -6.47
C SER A 30 15.77 -4.20 -6.07
N ASP A 31 16.43 -3.20 -6.68
CA ASP A 31 16.21 -1.79 -6.38
C ASP A 31 14.79 -1.35 -6.73
N ARG A 32 14.29 -1.71 -7.92
CA ARG A 32 12.89 -1.46 -8.30
C ARG A 32 11.90 -2.14 -7.35
N ALA A 33 12.15 -3.41 -7.02
CA ALA A 33 11.31 -4.14 -6.08
C ALA A 33 11.36 -3.56 -4.65
N MET A 34 12.42 -2.85 -4.28
CA MET A 34 12.53 -2.15 -3.01
C MET A 34 11.81 -0.80 -3.06
N GLU A 35 11.95 -0.04 -4.15
CA GLU A 35 11.25 1.23 -4.38
C GLU A 35 9.72 1.04 -4.36
N GLU A 36 9.19 0.06 -5.08
CA GLU A 36 7.76 -0.29 -5.06
C GLU A 36 7.26 -0.72 -3.67
N ARG A 37 8.13 -1.31 -2.83
CA ARG A 37 7.79 -1.65 -1.43
C ARG A 37 7.76 -0.39 -0.57
N LEU A 38 8.72 0.51 -0.73
CA LEU A 38 8.78 1.76 0.02
C LEU A 38 7.59 2.65 -0.32
N GLU A 39 7.23 2.74 -1.59
CA GLU A 39 6.06 3.49 -2.05
C GLU A 39 4.77 2.94 -1.44
N ARG A 40 4.55 1.62 -1.52
CA ARG A 40 3.41 0.97 -0.86
C ARG A 40 3.37 1.24 0.64
N ARG A 41 4.50 1.11 1.32
CA ARG A 41 4.59 1.35 2.77
C ARG A 41 4.27 2.80 3.11
N LYS A 42 4.72 3.76 2.30
CA LYS A 42 4.39 5.18 2.44
C LYS A 42 2.89 5.41 2.31
N VAL A 43 2.26 4.87 1.26
CA VAL A 43 0.80 4.97 1.05
C VAL A 43 0.04 4.38 2.23
N PHE A 44 0.45 3.20 2.68
CA PHE A 44 -0.21 2.53 3.78
C PHE A 44 -0.07 3.28 5.12
N LEU A 45 1.12 3.82 5.41
CA LEU A 45 1.33 4.65 6.60
C LEU A 45 0.52 5.95 6.55
N ASN A 46 0.42 6.57 5.37
CA ASN A 46 -0.40 7.77 5.17
C ASN A 46 -1.88 7.47 5.49
N PHE A 47 -2.43 6.39 4.94
CA PHE A 47 -3.81 5.96 5.22
C PHE A 47 -4.05 5.74 6.72
N LEU A 48 -3.13 5.06 7.42
CA LEU A 48 -3.26 4.85 8.86
C LEU A 48 -3.26 6.18 9.64
N GLY A 49 -2.40 7.13 9.24
CA GLY A 49 -2.33 8.46 9.85
C GLY A 49 -3.58 9.30 9.62
N THR A 50 -4.08 9.36 8.39
CA THR A 50 -5.27 10.15 8.04
C THR A 50 -6.54 9.63 8.72
N ASN A 51 -6.68 8.31 8.87
CA ASN A 51 -7.84 7.72 9.54
C ASN A 51 -7.77 7.83 11.07
N ALA A 52 -6.56 7.84 11.65
CA ALA A 52 -6.40 8.19 13.06
C ALA A 52 -6.85 9.65 13.31
N ALA A 53 -6.46 10.58 12.44
CA ALA A 53 -6.89 11.97 12.52
C ALA A 53 -8.42 12.12 12.40
N LEU A 54 -9.04 11.43 11.43
CA LEU A 54 -10.49 11.40 11.29
C LEU A 54 -11.22 10.87 12.53
N SER A 55 -10.71 9.80 13.13
CA SER A 55 -11.30 9.23 14.36
C SER A 55 -11.28 10.24 15.52
N MET A 56 -10.27 11.09 15.59
CA MET A 56 -10.18 12.16 16.59
C MET A 56 -11.10 13.36 16.27
N SER A 57 -11.41 13.59 14.99
CA SER A 57 -12.25 14.71 14.55
C SER A 57 -13.75 14.39 14.49
N VAL A 58 -14.19 13.18 14.84
CA VAL A 58 -15.62 12.81 14.78
C VAL A 58 -16.51 13.73 15.63
N ASN A 59 -16.00 14.22 16.76
CA ASN A 59 -16.74 15.12 17.66
C ASN A 59 -16.28 16.59 17.57
N SER A 60 -15.45 16.93 16.58
CA SER A 60 -14.99 18.31 16.39
C SER A 60 -15.99 19.15 15.57
N GLU A 61 -15.64 20.40 15.31
CA GLU A 61 -16.38 21.25 14.37
C GLU A 61 -16.55 20.56 13.01
N GLU A 62 -17.70 20.83 12.36
CA GLU A 62 -18.09 20.22 11.09
C GLU A 62 -17.04 20.40 9.99
N SER A 63 -16.41 21.59 9.93
CA SER A 63 -15.32 21.90 9.00
C SER A 63 -14.12 20.95 9.18
N VAL A 64 -13.72 20.72 10.43
CA VAL A 64 -12.58 19.86 10.80
C VAL A 64 -12.86 18.39 10.51
N PHE A 65 -14.11 17.95 10.75
CA PHE A 65 -14.54 16.60 10.40
C PHE A 65 -14.51 16.39 8.88
N ARG A 66 -15.07 17.33 8.10
CA ARG A 66 -15.10 17.25 6.63
C ARG A 66 -13.71 17.20 6.02
N ASP A 67 -12.77 18.01 6.51
CA ASP A 67 -11.40 18.02 6.00
C ASP A 67 -10.65 16.73 6.32
N SER A 68 -10.83 16.20 7.53
CA SER A 68 -10.24 14.92 7.92
C SER A 68 -10.85 13.76 7.14
N PHE A 69 -12.16 13.84 6.84
CA PHE A 69 -12.85 12.86 6.03
C PHE A 69 -12.38 12.85 4.58
N ALA A 70 -12.26 14.02 3.95
CA ALA A 70 -11.75 14.14 2.58
C ALA A 70 -10.33 13.56 2.46
N ARG A 71 -9.46 13.82 3.44
CA ARG A 71 -8.10 13.27 3.49
C ARG A 71 -8.08 11.75 3.67
N ALA A 72 -8.93 11.21 4.54
CA ALA A 72 -9.05 9.76 4.75
C ALA A 72 -9.58 9.05 3.49
N SER A 73 -10.55 9.64 2.79
CA SER A 73 -11.07 9.14 1.52
C SER A 73 -9.99 9.15 0.43
N ALA A 74 -9.28 10.26 0.25
CA ALA A 74 -8.21 10.36 -0.74
C ALA A 74 -7.06 9.37 -0.45
N ALA A 75 -6.76 9.12 0.83
CA ALA A 75 -5.78 8.10 1.19
C ALA A 75 -6.27 6.69 0.85
N ALA A 76 -7.58 6.40 0.96
CA ALA A 76 -8.15 5.12 0.55
C ALA A 76 -8.05 4.90 -0.97
N ASP A 77 -8.25 5.95 -1.78
CA ASP A 77 -8.05 5.87 -3.23
C ASP A 77 -6.57 5.54 -3.57
N GLN A 78 -5.61 6.09 -2.83
CA GLN A 78 -4.20 5.72 -3.00
C GLN A 78 -3.93 4.26 -2.62
N VAL A 79 -4.55 3.75 -1.55
CA VAL A 79 -4.44 2.33 -1.16
C VAL A 79 -5.00 1.43 -2.27
N HIS A 80 -6.13 1.81 -2.89
CA HIS A 80 -6.73 1.05 -3.99
C HIS A 80 -5.76 0.86 -5.16
N LEU A 81 -4.99 1.89 -5.51
CA LEU A 81 -4.04 1.83 -6.63
C LEU A 81 -2.84 0.91 -6.39
N VAL A 82 -2.47 0.69 -5.12
CA VAL A 82 -1.25 -0.04 -4.76
C VAL A 82 -1.53 -1.38 -4.05
N ALA A 83 -2.80 -1.68 -3.79
CA ALA A 83 -3.24 -2.93 -3.19
C ALA A 83 -2.91 -4.11 -4.11
N THR A 84 -2.35 -5.17 -3.53
CA THR A 84 -1.93 -6.35 -4.30
C THR A 84 -2.79 -7.59 -4.06
N SER A 85 -3.52 -7.66 -2.95
CA SER A 85 -4.50 -8.73 -2.73
C SER A 85 -5.89 -8.32 -3.22
N SER A 86 -6.60 -9.27 -3.83
CA SER A 86 -8.01 -9.12 -4.21
C SER A 86 -8.90 -8.85 -3.00
N GLU A 87 -8.55 -9.40 -1.84
CA GLU A 87 -9.30 -9.19 -0.60
C GLU A 87 -9.13 -7.77 -0.05
N LEU A 88 -7.93 -7.19 -0.11
CA LEU A 88 -7.71 -5.80 0.26
C LEU A 88 -8.42 -4.86 -0.70
N LEU A 89 -8.35 -5.14 -2.01
CA LEU A 89 -9.08 -4.37 -3.03
C LEU A 89 -10.58 -4.34 -2.75
N ALA A 90 -11.19 -5.51 -2.52
CA ALA A 90 -12.62 -5.60 -2.21
C ALA A 90 -13.01 -4.83 -0.94
N GLU A 91 -12.18 -4.89 0.11
CA GLU A 91 -12.44 -4.16 1.35
C GLU A 91 -12.25 -2.64 1.18
N VAL A 92 -11.28 -2.21 0.38
CA VAL A 92 -11.07 -0.79 0.07
C VAL A 92 -12.21 -0.24 -0.80
N ASP A 93 -12.72 -1.02 -1.75
CA ASP A 93 -13.89 -0.61 -2.53
C ASP A 93 -15.14 -0.49 -1.66
N ARG A 94 -15.35 -1.45 -0.75
CA ARG A 94 -16.42 -1.36 0.26
C ARG A 94 -16.27 -0.11 1.13
N PHE A 95 -15.03 0.21 1.54
CA PHE A 95 -14.73 1.41 2.31
C PHE A 95 -15.10 2.68 1.52
N ARG A 96 -14.81 2.73 0.22
CA ARG A 96 -15.16 3.87 -0.66
C ARG A 96 -16.67 4.03 -0.82
N GLU A 97 -17.41 2.93 -0.96
CA GLU A 97 -18.88 2.96 -0.99
C GLU A 97 -19.46 3.52 0.31
N ILE A 98 -18.98 3.04 1.46
CA ILE A 98 -19.42 3.54 2.77
C ILE A 98 -19.07 5.01 2.92
N ALA A 99 -17.87 5.42 2.52
CA ALA A 99 -17.47 6.82 2.57
C ALA A 99 -18.38 7.72 1.70
N THR A 100 -18.78 7.24 0.53
CA THR A 100 -19.70 7.96 -0.35
C THR A 100 -21.08 8.13 0.29
N LYS A 101 -21.62 7.06 0.92
CA LYS A 101 -22.90 7.12 1.64
C LYS A 101 -22.84 8.04 2.85
N LEU A 102 -21.77 7.94 3.63
CA LEU A 102 -21.55 8.75 4.83
C LEU A 102 -21.50 10.24 4.49
N ARG A 103 -20.83 10.60 3.39
CA ARG A 103 -20.85 11.97 2.86
C ARG A 103 -22.26 12.40 2.45
N HIS A 104 -22.99 11.56 1.72
CA HIS A 104 -24.33 11.89 1.26
C HIS A 104 -25.31 12.11 2.43
N HIS A 105 -25.31 11.21 3.42
CA HIS A 105 -26.19 11.32 4.59
C HIS A 105 -25.80 12.48 5.50
N HIS A 106 -24.51 12.81 5.59
CA HIS A 106 -24.04 14.02 6.27
C HIS A 106 -24.57 15.28 5.59
N GLU A 107 -24.38 15.41 4.27
CA GLU A 107 -24.88 16.55 3.48
C GLU A 107 -26.41 16.67 3.55
N SER A 108 -27.12 15.54 3.66
CA SER A 108 -28.59 15.48 3.74
C SER A 108 -29.15 15.64 5.17
N LYS A 109 -28.29 15.82 6.18
CA LYS A 109 -28.67 15.92 7.62
C LYS A 109 -29.52 14.73 8.12
N GLU A 110 -29.23 13.54 7.61
CA GLU A 110 -29.93 12.31 8.02
C GLU A 110 -29.22 11.64 9.20
N ASP A 111 -29.27 12.25 10.38
CA ASP A 111 -28.46 11.90 11.56
C ASP A 111 -28.48 10.41 11.95
N ALA A 112 -29.65 9.76 11.88
CA ALA A 112 -29.80 8.35 12.21
C ALA A 112 -29.06 7.43 11.22
N LYS A 113 -29.09 7.76 9.91
CA LYS A 113 -28.38 7.00 8.87
C LYS A 113 -26.90 7.31 8.89
N PHE A 114 -26.53 8.57 9.13
CA PHE A 114 -25.15 9.00 9.29
C PHE A 114 -24.45 8.22 10.42
N LYS A 115 -25.07 8.09 11.59
CA LYS A 115 -24.49 7.34 12.71
C LYS A 115 -24.31 5.85 12.39
N ASN A 116 -25.28 5.23 11.72
CA ASN A 116 -25.16 3.83 11.28
C ASN A 116 -24.01 3.65 10.27
N ASP A 117 -23.88 4.57 9.31
CA ASP A 117 -22.80 4.53 8.34
C ASP A 117 -21.44 4.80 8.97
N GLN A 118 -21.37 5.64 10.00
CA GLN A 118 -20.16 5.88 10.79
C GLN A 118 -19.70 4.62 11.51
N ASP A 119 -20.62 3.85 12.11
CA ASP A 119 -20.30 2.56 12.72
C ASP A 119 -19.83 1.54 11.68
N GLN A 120 -20.46 1.50 10.50
CA GLN A 120 -20.02 0.65 9.39
C GLN A 120 -18.65 1.06 8.86
N TRP A 121 -18.41 2.37 8.77
CA TRP A 121 -17.15 2.95 8.34
C TRP A 121 -16.02 2.55 9.29
N HIS A 122 -16.23 2.66 10.60
CA HIS A 122 -15.24 2.23 11.61
C HIS A 122 -14.94 0.72 11.53
N LYS A 123 -15.96 -0.12 11.35
CA LYS A 123 -15.78 -1.57 11.20
C LYS A 123 -15.00 -1.93 9.94
N CYS A 124 -15.36 -1.32 8.80
CA CYS A 124 -14.68 -1.55 7.53
C CYS A 124 -13.24 -1.02 7.56
N HIS A 125 -13.01 0.18 8.13
CA HIS A 125 -11.67 0.73 8.36
C HIS A 125 -10.77 -0.23 9.14
N GLU A 126 -11.26 -0.77 10.26
CA GLU A 126 -10.46 -1.70 11.08
C GLU A 126 -10.17 -3.00 10.33
N SER A 127 -11.06 -3.45 9.44
CA SER A 127 -10.82 -4.56 8.50
C SER A 127 -9.69 -4.21 7.51
N VAL A 128 -9.81 -3.07 6.80
CA VAL A 128 -8.80 -2.57 5.85
C VAL A 128 -7.44 -2.46 6.54
N ARG A 129 -7.39 -1.87 7.74
CA ARG A 129 -6.17 -1.73 8.55
C ARG A 129 -5.52 -3.08 8.88
N LYS A 130 -6.31 -4.07 9.30
CA LYS A 130 -5.80 -5.43 9.60
C LYS A 130 -5.22 -6.09 8.35
N ARG A 131 -5.93 -6.00 7.21
CA ARG A 131 -5.48 -6.54 5.92
C ARG A 131 -4.22 -5.85 5.40
N MET A 132 -4.16 -4.52 5.49
CA MET A 132 -2.95 -3.75 5.15
C MET A 132 -1.76 -4.12 6.03
N ARG A 133 -1.99 -4.29 7.33
CA ARG A 133 -0.95 -4.74 8.26
C ARG A 133 -0.46 -6.14 7.89
N ALA A 134 -1.35 -7.04 7.49
CA ALA A 134 -0.97 -8.34 6.96
C ALA A 134 -0.12 -8.18 5.69
N GLU A 135 -0.54 -7.39 4.69
CA GLU A 135 0.26 -7.14 3.47
C GLU A 135 1.63 -6.50 3.74
N LEU A 136 1.76 -5.68 4.79
CA LEU A 136 3.05 -5.12 5.23
C LEU A 136 3.97 -6.16 5.89
N LEU A 137 3.39 -7.08 6.66
CA LEU A 137 4.15 -8.08 7.41
C LEU A 137 4.50 -9.30 6.54
N ASP A 138 3.62 -9.73 5.65
CA ASP A 138 3.71 -10.98 4.88
C ASP A 138 4.79 -11.01 3.79
N LYS A 139 5.55 -9.93 3.59
CA LYS A 139 6.69 -9.93 2.65
C LYS A 139 8.06 -9.72 3.29
N THR A 140 8.14 -9.66 4.63
CA THR A 140 9.41 -9.33 5.33
C THR A 140 9.99 -10.49 6.14
N ILE A 141 9.28 -11.61 6.32
CA ILE A 141 9.79 -12.77 7.06
C ILE A 141 9.57 -14.05 6.25
N GLY A 142 10.55 -14.40 5.42
CA GLY A 142 10.90 -15.77 5.04
C GLY A 142 9.82 -16.65 4.38
N LYS A 143 9.76 -16.63 3.04
CA LYS A 143 9.80 -17.91 2.31
C LYS A 143 11.26 -18.35 2.20
N ARG A 144 11.81 -18.80 3.33
CA ARG A 144 12.84 -19.85 3.35
C ARG A 144 12.06 -21.16 3.35
N THR A 145 11.66 -21.59 2.17
CA THR A 145 11.35 -22.98 1.84
C THR A 145 11.79 -23.14 0.40
#